data_AF-A0A6J4DIV9-F1
#
_entry.id   AF-A0A6J4DIV9-F1
#
_cell.length_a   1.000
_cell.length_b   1.000
_cell.length_c   1.000
_cell.angle_alpha   90.00
_cell.angle_beta   90.00
_cell.angle_gamma   90.00
#
_symmetry.space_group_name_H-M   'P 1'
#
loop_
_entity.id
_entity.type
_entity.pdbx_description
1 polymer ?
#
loop_
_entity_poly.entity_id
_entity_poly.type
_entity_poly.pdbx_seq_one_letter_code
_entity_poly.pdbx_strand_id
1 'polypeptide(L)' 'MKLAPQSRDILRQYKALINASRRDAGQRELTTAQVMDEICEYMTCQCAVYIGGHFILQGGKAR' A
#
# COMPACT_ATOMS: atom_id res chain seq x y z
N MET A 1 -1.83 11.33 -12.02
CA MET A 1 -0.68 10.45 -12.33
C MET A 1 -1.16 9.27 -13.17
N LYS A 2 -0.43 8.86 -14.23
CA LYS A 2 -0.72 7.63 -14.98
C LYS A 2 0.31 6.56 -14.60
N LEU A 3 -0.16 5.47 -14.00
CA LEU A 3 0.66 4.31 -13.67
C LEU A 3 0.90 3.47 -14.93
N ALA A 4 2.10 2.89 -15.04
CA ALA A 4 2.39 1.90 -16.08
C ALA A 4 1.44 0.70 -15.97
N PRO A 5 1.13 -0.01 -17.07
CA PRO A 5 0.28 -1.20 -17.05
C PRO A 5 0.69 -2.21 -15.97
N GLN A 6 1.98 -2.55 -15.93
CA GLN A 6 2.54 -3.46 -14.94
C GLN A 6 2.32 -2.99 -13.50
N SER A 7 2.50 -1.69 -13.21
CA SER A 7 2.23 -1.14 -11.87
C SER A 7 0.75 -1.24 -11.49
N ARG A 8 -0.17 -1.09 -12.44
CA ARG A 8 -1.61 -1.26 -12.20
C ARG A 8 -1.97 -2.72 -11.91
N ASP A 9 -1.33 -3.66 -12.59
CA ASP A 9 -1.56 -5.09 -12.37
C ASP A 9 -1.06 -5.51 -10.98
N ILE A 10 0.12 -5.04 -10.57
CA ILE A 10 0.64 -5.25 -9.21
C ILE A 10 -0.34 -4.69 -8.16
N LEU A 11 -0.82 -3.47 -8.35
CA LEU A 11 -1.79 -2.85 -7.44
C LEU A 11 -3.12 -3.63 -7.39
N ARG A 12 -3.59 -4.15 -8.54
CA ARG A 12 -4.80 -4.98 -8.60
C ARG A 12 -4.62 -6.29 -7.83
N GLN A 13 -3.46 -6.92 -7.95
CA GLN A 13 -3.12 -8.12 -7.20
C GLN A 13 -3.09 -7.86 -5.69
N TYR A 14 -2.41 -6.78 -5.26
CA TYR A 14 -2.40 -6.38 -3.85
C TYR A 14 -3.80 -6.12 -3.31
N LYS A 15 -4.62 -5.36 -4.04
CA LYS A 15 -6.00 -5.11 -3.68
C LYS A 15 -6.80 -6.41 -3.51
N ALA A 16 -6.64 -7.37 -4.42
CA ALA A 16 -7.34 -8.65 -4.35
C ALA A 16 -6.97 -9.43 -3.09
N LEU A 17 -5.68 -9.48 -2.74
CA LEU A 17 -5.19 -10.13 -1.52
C LEU A 17 -5.74 -9.46 -0.25
N ILE A 18 -5.68 -8.12 -0.20
CA ILE A 18 -6.20 -7.34 0.94
C ILE A 18 -7.70 -7.58 1.09
N ASN A 19 -8.47 -7.49 0.00
CA ASN A 19 -9.92 -7.66 0.06
C ASN A 19 -10.35 -9.10 0.38
N ALA A 20 -9.58 -10.11 -0.02
CA ALA A 20 -9.80 -11.49 0.41
C ALA A 20 -9.68 -11.60 1.93
N SER A 21 -8.56 -11.12 2.51
CA SER A 21 -8.36 -11.12 3.96
C SER A 21 -9.42 -10.32 4.72
N ARG A 22 -9.84 -9.17 4.20
CA ARG A 22 -10.93 -8.36 4.79
C ARG A 22 -12.27 -9.08 4.75
N ARG A 23 -12.58 -9.75 3.63
CA ARG A 23 -13.81 -10.54 3.47
C ARG A 23 -13.87 -11.69 4.47
N ASP A 24 -12.74 -12.39 4.68
CA ASP A 24 -12.64 -13.46 5.67
C ASP A 24 -12.87 -12.93 7.10
N ALA A 25 -12.47 -11.68 7.37
CA ALA A 25 -12.74 -10.98 8.62
C ALA A 25 -14.13 -10.32 8.70
N GLY A 26 -15.02 -10.53 7.72
CA GLY A 26 -16.36 -9.91 7.67
C GLY A 26 -16.34 -8.39 7.41
N GLN A 27 -15.21 -7.85 6.97
CA GLN A 27 -15.03 -6.43 6.71
C GLN A 27 -15.38 -6.07 5.27
N ARG A 28 -15.79 -4.81 5.06
CA ARG A 28 -16.05 -4.26 3.73
C ARG A 28 -14.76 -4.17 2.92
N GLU A 29 -14.85 -4.50 1.63
CA GLU A 29 -13.78 -4.34 0.66
C GLU A 29 -13.34 -2.89 0.49
N LEU A 30 -12.04 -2.71 0.26
CA LEU A 30 -11.43 -1.42 -0.06
C LEU A 30 -11.44 -1.16 -1.57
N THR A 31 -11.60 0.10 -1.91
CA THR A 31 -11.36 0.63 -3.25
C THR A 31 -9.86 0.74 -3.52
N THR A 32 -9.49 0.88 -4.79
CA THR A 32 -8.08 1.06 -5.18
C THR A 32 -7.49 2.35 -4.58
N ALA A 33 -8.29 3.42 -4.46
CA ALA A 33 -7.86 4.66 -3.82
C ALA A 33 -7.55 4.45 -2.34
N GLN A 34 -8.45 3.80 -1.60
CA GLN A 34 -8.23 3.50 -0.17
C GLN A 34 -6.98 2.64 0.07
N VAL A 35 -6.76 1.62 -0.75
CA VAL A 35 -5.52 0.80 -0.66
C VAL A 35 -4.28 1.67 -0.87
N MET A 36 -4.30 2.59 -1.85
CA MET A 36 -3.19 3.51 -2.07
C MET A 36 -2.99 4.47 -0.91
N ASP A 37 -4.06 5.02 -0.34
CA ASP A 37 -4.00 5.92 0.79
C ASP A 37 -3.39 5.22 2.03
N GLU A 38 -3.83 3.98 2.31
CA GLU A 38 -3.28 3.17 3.41
C GLU A 38 -1.78 2.82 3.19
N ILE A 39 -1.37 2.49 1.96
CA ILE A 39 0.05 2.24 1.63
C ILE A 39 0.89 3.51 1.89
N CYS A 40 0.40 4.67 1.43
CA CYS A 40 1.06 5.95 1.63
C CYS A 40 1.17 6.30 3.12
N GLU A 41 0.10 6.10 3.90
CA GLU A 41 0.11 6.30 5.35
C GLU A 41 1.12 5.36 6.03
N TYR A 42 1.07 4.07 5.69
CA TYR A 42 1.92 3.05 6.29
C TYR A 42 3.41 3.30 6.05
N MET A 43 3.79 3.83 4.88
CA MET A 43 5.17 4.24 4.61
C MET A 43 5.67 5.24 5.65
N THR A 44 4.84 6.18 6.11
CA THR A 44 5.25 7.18 7.12
C THR A 44 5.48 6.58 8.51
N CYS A 45 4.94 5.39 8.77
CA CYS A 45 5.17 4.64 10.00
C CYS A 45 6.48 3.84 9.96
N GLN A 46 7.12 3.69 8.80
CA GLN A 46 8.36 2.94 8.68
C GLN A 46 9.57 3.80 9.05
N CYS A 47 10.51 3.23 9.80
CA CYS A 47 11.80 3.88 10.09
C CYS A 47 12.66 4.03 8.83
N ALA A 48 12.53 3.09 7.88
CA ALA A 48 13.21 3.13 6.59
C ALA A 48 12.34 2.54 5.49
N VAL A 49 12.45 3.09 4.28
CA VAL A 49 11.80 2.58 3.06
C VAL A 49 12.81 2.47 1.92
N TYR A 50 12.58 1.54 0.99
CA TYR A 50 13.39 1.42 -0.23
C TYR A 50 12.61 1.95 -1.44
N ILE A 51 12.90 3.18 -1.87
CA ILE A 51 12.18 3.87 -2.94
C ILE A 51 13.18 4.62 -3.81
N GLY A 52 12.98 4.58 -5.13
CA GLY A 52 13.87 5.23 -6.08
C GLY A 52 15.27 4.59 -6.18
N GLY A 53 15.42 3.34 -5.75
CA GLY A 53 16.71 2.63 -5.76
C GLY A 53 17.60 2.90 -4.55
N HIS A 54 17.07 3.53 -3.49
CA HIS A 54 17.82 3.86 -2.28
C HIS A 54 17.03 3.53 -1.01
N PHE A 55 17.75 3.19 0.06
CA PHE A 55 17.19 3.15 1.40
C PHE A 55 17.11 4.57 1.97
N ILE A 56 15.91 4.98 2.38
CA ILE A 56 15.63 6.30 2.94
C ILE A 56 15.24 6.09 4.40
N LEU A 57 16.03 6.63 5.33
CA LEU A 57 15.70 6.67 6.76
C LEU A 57 14.69 7.80 6.99
N GLN A 58 13.44 7.45 7.31
CA GLN A 58 12.34 8.41 7.50
C GLN A 58 12.09 8.75 8.97
N GLY A 59 12.82 8.12 9.90
CA GLY A 59 12.69 8.35 11.34
C GLY A 59 11.44 7.73 11.99
N GLY A 60 10.46 7.27 11.19
CA GLY A 60 9.21 6.64 11.63
C GLY A 60 8.32 7.58 12.45
N LYS A 61 7.04 7.72 12.10
CA LYS A 61 6.09 8.28 13.08
C LYS A 61 5.97 7.28 14.24
N ALA A 62 6.32 7.72 15.45
CA ALA A 62 5.90 7.01 16.66
C ALA A 62 4.37 6.93 16.64
N ARG A 63 3.84 5.71 16.53
CA ARG A 63 2.40 5.46 16.60
C ARG A 63 1.96 5.34 18.05
#